data_AF-A0A1C6NMQ1-F1
#
_entry.id   AF-A0A1C6NMQ1-F1
#
_cell.length_a   1.000
_cell.length_b   1.000
_cell.length_c   1.000
_cell.angle_alpha   90.00
_cell.angle_beta   90.00
_cell.angle_gamma   90.00
#
_symmetry.space_group_name_H-M   'P 1'
#
loop_
_entity.id
_entity.type
_entity.pdbx_description
1 polymer ?
#
loop_
_entity_poly.entity_id
_entity_poly.type
_entity_poly.pdbx_seq_one_letter_code
_entity_poly.pdbx_strand_id
1 'polypeptide(L)'
;MAVVAELVEARLRSALGEPDARASVTFLGTERIEVLRFLDEGVVRYATLGMSAAPMTDPAAALADPDRGPRAELLLSVRAGAAETDKVLRPLAVLAASPQVEGVVVAPGASLDTGEPLWPGASFTSVLVAEPGGLVEDLELEPPLEPVRFLPLLPMTPNEAAWKRARGAEALQERWLRHGTDLRDPLREAVPLAG
;
A
#
# COMPACT_ATOMS: atom_id res chain seq x y z
N MET A 1 -14.54 6.99 -13.33
CA MET A 1 -13.16 7.48 -13.50
C MET A 1 -12.90 8.68 -12.57
N ALA A 2 -13.21 9.93 -12.94
CA ALA A 2 -12.96 11.11 -12.07
C ALA A 2 -13.70 11.07 -10.71
N VAL A 3 -14.92 10.54 -10.68
CA VAL A 3 -15.74 10.47 -9.46
C VAL A 3 -15.13 9.58 -8.37
N VAL A 4 -14.51 8.44 -8.72
CA VAL A 4 -13.95 7.52 -7.71
C VAL A 4 -12.75 8.15 -7.02
N ALA A 5 -11.82 8.74 -7.78
CA ALA A 5 -10.66 9.42 -7.21
C ALA A 5 -11.07 10.57 -6.27
N GLU A 6 -12.08 11.38 -6.64
CA GLU A 6 -12.59 12.45 -5.78
C GLU A 6 -13.18 11.92 -4.46
N LEU A 7 -13.95 10.83 -4.52
CA LEU A 7 -14.51 10.18 -3.32
C LEU A 7 -13.42 9.56 -2.44
N VAL A 8 -12.39 8.97 -3.04
CA VAL A 8 -11.23 8.40 -2.35
C VAL A 8 -10.42 9.51 -1.67
N GLU A 9 -10.14 10.61 -2.36
CA GLU A 9 -9.43 11.75 -1.77
C GLU A 9 -10.24 12.35 -0.61
N ALA A 10 -11.57 12.48 -0.75
CA ALA A 10 -12.44 12.91 0.34
C ALA A 10 -12.41 11.96 1.55
N ARG A 11 -12.42 10.64 1.31
CA ARG A 11 -12.31 9.62 2.37
C ARG A 11 -10.96 9.69 3.09
N LEU A 12 -9.86 9.82 2.35
CA LEU A 12 -8.52 10.00 2.92
C LEU A 12 -8.44 11.28 3.76
N ARG A 13 -8.97 12.40 3.27
CA ARG A 13 -8.97 13.67 4.00
C ARG A 13 -9.80 13.60 5.27
N SER A 14 -10.95 12.95 5.22
CA SER A 14 -11.79 12.74 6.40
C SER A 14 -11.09 11.89 7.48
N ALA A 15 -10.27 10.93 7.09
CA ALA A 15 -9.61 10.02 8.02
C ALA A 15 -8.24 10.54 8.52
N LEU A 16 -7.49 11.24 7.66
CA LEU A 16 -6.08 11.58 7.88
C LEU A 16 -5.82 13.09 7.96
N GLY A 17 -6.82 13.94 7.75
CA GLY A 17 -6.68 15.40 7.67
C GLY A 17 -6.24 15.88 6.28
N GLU A 18 -5.71 17.09 6.20
CA GLU A 18 -5.27 17.67 4.92
C GLU A 18 -3.88 17.14 4.51
N PRO A 19 -3.68 16.74 3.25
CA PRO A 19 -2.36 16.35 2.78
C PRO A 19 -1.44 17.58 2.74
N ASP A 20 -0.23 17.44 3.25
CA ASP A 20 0.77 18.51 3.27
C ASP A 20 1.69 18.50 2.03
N ALA A 21 1.67 17.40 1.27
CA ALA A 21 2.35 17.28 -0.02
C ALA A 21 1.64 16.26 -0.92
N ARG A 22 1.87 16.39 -2.23
CA ARG A 22 1.44 15.42 -3.24
C ARG A 22 2.50 15.27 -4.33
N ALA A 23 2.65 14.06 -4.85
CA ALA A 23 3.44 13.79 -6.04
C ALA A 23 2.64 12.93 -7.01
N SER A 24 2.87 13.10 -8.31
CA SER A 24 2.21 12.31 -9.35
C SER A 24 3.23 11.60 -10.22
N VAL A 25 2.96 10.35 -10.56
CA VAL A 25 3.72 9.55 -11.50
C VAL A 25 2.77 9.06 -12.60
N THR A 26 3.16 9.29 -13.85
CA THR A 26 2.43 8.80 -15.02
C THR A 26 3.23 7.65 -15.62
N PHE A 27 2.60 6.48 -15.76
CA PHE A 27 3.19 5.36 -16.49
C PHE A 27 2.63 5.31 -17.91
N LEU A 28 3.44 4.84 -18.85
CA LEU A 28 3.00 4.70 -20.23
C LEU A 28 1.87 3.68 -20.30
N GLY A 29 0.69 4.12 -20.77
CA GLY A 29 -0.47 3.25 -20.95
C GLY A 29 -1.36 3.08 -19.72
N THR A 30 -1.05 3.75 -18.59
CA THR A 30 -1.90 3.75 -17.39
C THR A 30 -2.45 5.14 -17.10
N GLU A 31 -3.45 5.19 -16.21
CA GLU A 31 -3.82 6.46 -15.59
C GLU A 31 -2.71 6.97 -14.67
N ARG A 32 -2.77 8.27 -14.37
CA ARG A 32 -1.85 8.94 -13.44
C ARG A 32 -2.09 8.42 -12.02
N ILE A 33 -1.04 7.98 -11.35
CA ILE A 33 -1.07 7.65 -9.92
C ILE A 33 -0.51 8.83 -9.13
N GLU A 34 -1.23 9.28 -8.12
CA GLU A 34 -0.76 10.24 -7.15
C GLU A 34 -0.41 9.56 -5.83
N VAL A 35 0.51 10.16 -5.08
CA VAL A 35 0.81 9.79 -3.70
C VAL A 35 0.68 11.05 -2.85
N LEU A 36 -0.30 11.01 -1.95
CA LEU A 36 -0.58 12.07 -0.97
C LEU A 36 0.22 11.79 0.30
N ARG A 37 0.74 12.86 0.93
CA ARG A 37 1.44 12.80 2.21
C ARG A 37 0.62 13.51 3.28
N PHE A 38 0.45 12.86 4.42
CA PHE A 38 -0.23 13.39 5.60
C PHE A 38 0.74 13.32 6.79
N LEU A 39 0.84 14.40 7.55
CA LEU A 39 1.67 14.48 8.75
C LEU A 39 0.77 14.56 9.98
N ASP A 40 0.99 13.67 10.94
CA ASP A 40 0.19 13.60 12.17
C ASP A 40 1.07 13.08 13.31
N GLU A 41 1.23 13.89 14.37
CA GLU A 41 1.91 13.55 15.62
C GLU A 41 3.19 12.69 15.48
N GLY A 42 4.11 13.11 14.60
CA GLY A 42 5.39 12.42 14.41
C GLY A 42 5.31 11.14 13.57
N VAL A 43 4.18 10.88 12.91
CA VAL A 43 4.00 9.86 11.88
C VAL A 43 3.72 10.55 10.55
N VAL A 44 4.42 10.13 9.51
CA VAL A 44 4.11 10.48 8.12
C VAL A 44 3.35 9.31 7.51
N ARG A 45 2.23 9.63 6.84
CA ARG A 45 1.41 8.66 6.11
C ARG A 45 1.42 9.00 4.63
N TYR A 46 1.65 8.00 3.81
CA TYR A 46 1.57 8.09 2.36
C TYR A 46 0.38 7.27 1.89
N ALA A 47 -0.49 7.87 1.09
CA ALA A 47 -1.64 7.19 0.50
C ALA A 47 -1.58 7.32 -1.02
N THR A 48 -1.79 6.22 -1.73
CA THR A 48 -1.95 6.29 -3.19
C THR A 48 -3.33 6.84 -3.52
N LEU A 49 -3.43 7.47 -4.68
CA LEU A 49 -4.67 7.95 -5.26
C LEU A 49 -4.62 7.67 -6.77
N GLY A 50 -5.47 6.76 -7.22
CA GLY A 50 -5.60 6.39 -8.63
C GLY A 50 -5.53 4.89 -8.91
N MET A 51 -5.04 4.07 -7.97
CA MET A 51 -5.05 2.60 -8.11
C MET A 51 -6.49 2.08 -8.23
N SER A 52 -7.41 2.71 -7.48
CA SER A 52 -8.84 2.38 -7.45
C SER A 52 -9.64 2.89 -8.66
N ALA A 53 -9.03 3.68 -9.56
CA ALA A 53 -9.72 4.29 -10.70
C ALA A 53 -10.32 3.24 -11.65
N ALA A 54 -9.61 2.11 -11.81
CA ALA A 54 -10.06 0.91 -12.53
C ALA A 54 -10.09 -0.29 -11.56
N PRO A 55 -10.99 -1.27 -11.77
CA PRO A 55 -10.98 -2.47 -10.94
C PRO A 55 -9.75 -3.33 -11.26
N MET A 56 -9.22 -3.99 -10.26
CA MET A 56 -8.18 -5.00 -10.45
C MET A 56 -8.80 -6.19 -11.17
N THR A 57 -8.18 -6.60 -12.28
CA THR A 57 -8.69 -7.70 -13.10
C THR A 57 -8.03 -9.01 -12.67
N ASP A 58 -8.82 -10.04 -12.41
CA ASP A 58 -8.31 -11.40 -12.24
C ASP A 58 -7.73 -11.89 -13.59
N PRO A 59 -6.43 -12.21 -13.68
CA PRO A 59 -5.82 -12.70 -14.91
C PRO A 59 -6.39 -14.06 -15.37
N ALA A 60 -7.10 -14.80 -14.51
CA ALA A 60 -7.81 -16.02 -14.88
C ALA A 60 -9.20 -15.75 -15.49
N ALA A 61 -9.72 -14.53 -15.43
CA ALA A 61 -11.03 -14.18 -15.98
C ALA A 61 -11.01 -14.17 -17.52
N ALA A 62 -12.04 -14.75 -18.14
CA ALA A 62 -12.16 -14.81 -19.60
C ALA A 62 -12.38 -13.43 -20.27
N LEU A 63 -12.93 -12.47 -19.52
CA LEU A 63 -13.14 -11.09 -19.96
C LEU A 63 -13.00 -10.16 -18.75
N ALA A 64 -12.23 -9.08 -18.92
CA ALA A 64 -12.16 -8.00 -17.94
C ALA A 64 -13.48 -7.23 -17.92
N ASP A 65 -14.07 -7.09 -16.73
CA ASP A 65 -15.22 -6.20 -16.52
C ASP A 65 -14.68 -4.81 -16.16
N PRO A 66 -15.01 -3.75 -16.93
CA PRO A 66 -14.47 -2.41 -16.68
C PRO A 66 -14.98 -1.77 -15.38
N ASP A 67 -16.10 -2.27 -14.83
CA ASP A 67 -16.75 -1.69 -13.66
C ASP A 67 -16.62 -2.59 -12.42
N ARG A 68 -16.70 -3.92 -12.59
CA ARG A 68 -16.65 -4.90 -11.49
C ARG A 68 -15.24 -5.40 -11.21
N GLY A 69 -14.99 -5.73 -9.94
CA GLY A 69 -13.73 -6.27 -9.46
C GLY A 69 -13.16 -5.45 -8.30
N PRO A 70 -12.21 -6.03 -7.55
CA PRO A 70 -11.64 -5.39 -6.37
C PRO A 70 -11.00 -4.04 -6.69
N ARG A 71 -11.17 -3.06 -5.79
CA ARG A 71 -10.52 -1.75 -5.86
C ARG A 71 -9.78 -1.48 -4.58
N ALA A 72 -8.63 -0.85 -4.67
CA ALA A 72 -7.90 -0.46 -3.48
C ALA A 72 -7.04 0.78 -3.68
N GLU A 73 -6.64 1.37 -2.57
CA GLU A 73 -5.48 2.26 -2.46
C GLU A 73 -4.52 1.71 -1.40
N LEU A 74 -3.24 2.04 -1.53
CA LEU A 74 -2.18 1.59 -0.63
C LEU A 74 -1.89 2.67 0.41
N LEU A 75 -1.70 2.25 1.67
CA LEU A 75 -1.35 3.13 2.78
C LEU A 75 -0.03 2.71 3.41
N LEU A 76 0.94 3.61 3.50
CA LEU A 76 2.18 3.40 4.25
C LEU A 76 2.27 4.39 5.41
N SER A 77 2.52 3.91 6.63
CA SER A 77 2.74 4.75 7.81
C SER A 77 4.16 4.56 8.34
N VAL A 78 4.90 5.64 8.54
CA VAL A 78 6.29 5.63 9.04
C VAL A 78 6.51 6.74 10.05
N ARG A 79 7.38 6.53 11.04
CA ARG A 79 7.79 7.60 11.96
C ARG A 79 8.55 8.69 11.21
N ALA A 80 8.25 9.94 11.53
CA ALA A 80 8.89 11.09 10.95
C ALA A 80 10.32 11.28 11.48
N GLY A 81 11.18 11.91 10.68
CA GLY A 81 12.46 12.47 11.13
C GLY A 81 13.63 11.49 11.28
N ALA A 82 13.42 10.19 11.10
CA ALA A 82 14.48 9.18 11.23
C ALA A 82 15.14 8.77 9.90
N ALA A 83 14.48 8.99 8.75
CA ALA A 83 15.01 8.68 7.42
C ALA A 83 14.34 9.57 6.33
N GLU A 84 14.94 9.62 5.14
CA GLU A 84 14.42 10.30 3.94
C GLU A 84 13.25 9.53 3.29
N THR A 85 12.19 9.31 4.08
CA THR A 85 11.03 8.52 3.66
C THR A 85 10.21 9.19 2.56
N ASP A 86 10.42 10.48 2.27
CA ASP A 86 9.78 11.18 1.15
C ASP A 86 10.19 10.59 -0.21
N LYS A 87 11.27 9.81 -0.29
CA LYS A 87 11.65 9.11 -1.52
C LYS A 87 10.77 7.89 -1.83
N VAL A 88 9.90 7.48 -0.90
CA VAL A 88 8.98 6.36 -1.08
C VAL A 88 7.85 6.64 -2.08
N LEU A 89 7.67 7.91 -2.48
CA LEU A 89 6.60 8.34 -3.39
C LEU A 89 6.63 7.57 -4.72
N ARG A 90 7.80 7.39 -5.34
CA ARG A 90 7.92 6.67 -6.61
C ARG A 90 7.73 5.15 -6.44
N PRO A 91 8.40 4.48 -5.47
CA PRO A 91 8.10 3.08 -5.17
C PRO A 91 6.62 2.81 -4.92
N LEU A 92 5.93 3.63 -4.11
CA LEU A 92 4.48 3.45 -3.88
C LEU A 92 3.65 3.61 -5.14
N ALA A 93 3.97 4.60 -5.99
CA ALA A 93 3.26 4.76 -7.25
C ALA A 93 3.46 3.56 -8.19
N VAL A 94 4.66 2.95 -8.20
CA VAL A 94 4.93 1.71 -8.95
C VAL A 94 4.09 0.56 -8.40
N LEU A 95 4.06 0.37 -7.08
CA LEU A 95 3.22 -0.66 -6.46
C LEU A 95 1.73 -0.47 -6.77
N ALA A 96 1.22 0.76 -6.72
CA ALA A 96 -0.17 1.09 -7.07
C ALA A 96 -0.49 0.90 -8.56
N ALA A 97 0.50 1.00 -9.45
CA ALA A 97 0.32 0.70 -10.86
C ALA A 97 0.34 -0.81 -11.17
N SER A 98 0.86 -1.66 -10.26
CA SER A 98 1.04 -3.10 -10.51
C SER A 98 -0.22 -3.85 -10.97
N PRO A 99 -1.46 -3.57 -10.51
CA PRO A 99 -2.62 -4.27 -11.04
C PRO A 99 -2.83 -4.05 -12.54
N GLN A 100 -2.56 -2.84 -13.03
CA GLN A 100 -2.75 -2.48 -14.43
C GLN A 100 -1.58 -2.94 -15.31
N VAL A 101 -0.36 -2.97 -14.76
CA VAL A 101 0.86 -3.30 -15.50
C VAL A 101 1.14 -4.80 -15.50
N GLU A 102 0.93 -5.46 -14.36
CA GLU A 102 1.26 -6.88 -14.13
C GLU A 102 0.01 -7.77 -14.13
N GLY A 103 -1.20 -7.20 -14.12
CA GLY A 103 -2.44 -7.96 -14.12
C GLY A 103 -2.67 -8.72 -12.81
N VAL A 104 -2.31 -8.13 -11.68
CA VAL A 104 -2.41 -8.77 -10.35
C VAL A 104 -3.56 -8.20 -9.52
N VAL A 105 -4.19 -9.06 -8.72
CA VAL A 105 -5.12 -8.64 -7.66
C VAL A 105 -4.35 -8.50 -6.36
N VAL A 106 -4.27 -7.28 -5.83
CA VAL A 106 -3.62 -6.99 -4.55
C VAL A 106 -4.60 -7.26 -3.42
N ALA A 107 -4.24 -8.17 -2.53
CA ALA A 107 -5.07 -8.61 -1.41
C ALA A 107 -4.25 -8.77 -0.11
N PRO A 108 -4.89 -8.75 1.06
CA PRO A 108 -4.23 -9.03 2.33
C PRO A 108 -3.42 -10.32 2.32
N GLY A 109 -2.27 -10.30 2.98
CA GLY A 109 -1.30 -11.40 2.98
C GLY A 109 -0.42 -11.46 1.73
N ALA A 110 -0.69 -10.70 0.67
CA ALA A 110 0.19 -10.60 -0.49
C ALA A 110 1.50 -9.89 -0.14
N SER A 111 2.53 -10.14 -0.96
CA SER A 111 3.80 -9.41 -0.89
C SER A 111 3.96 -8.61 -2.17
N LEU A 112 4.24 -7.31 -2.03
CA LEU A 112 4.60 -6.45 -3.16
C LEU A 112 6.08 -6.10 -3.03
N ASP A 113 6.84 -6.27 -4.10
CA ASP A 113 8.30 -6.09 -4.12
C ASP A 113 8.65 -4.88 -4.99
N THR A 114 9.59 -4.06 -4.53
CA THR A 114 10.05 -2.88 -5.26
C THR A 114 11.36 -3.13 -6.01
N GLY A 115 12.01 -4.28 -5.80
CA GLY A 115 13.32 -4.65 -6.36
C GLY A 115 14.50 -3.87 -5.76
N GLU A 116 14.23 -2.69 -5.21
CA GLU A 116 15.16 -1.78 -4.56
C GLU A 116 14.61 -1.32 -3.20
N PRO A 117 15.45 -0.74 -2.32
CA PRO A 117 14.99 -0.18 -1.06
C PRO A 117 13.83 0.82 -1.21
N LEU A 118 12.83 0.75 -0.33
CA LEU A 118 11.66 1.66 -0.34
C LEU A 118 12.04 3.14 -0.28
N TRP A 119 13.16 3.46 0.37
CA TRP A 119 13.80 4.77 0.39
C TRP A 119 15.31 4.58 0.61
N PRO A 120 16.15 5.61 0.37
CA PRO A 120 17.59 5.52 0.60
C PRO A 120 17.92 5.03 2.02
N GLY A 121 18.74 3.97 2.11
CA GLY A 121 19.14 3.38 3.38
C GLY A 121 18.11 2.47 4.05
N ALA A 122 16.91 2.29 3.48
CA ALA A 122 15.93 1.35 4.00
C ALA A 122 16.45 -0.10 3.93
N SER A 123 16.21 -0.88 4.97
CA SER A 123 16.42 -2.34 4.94
C SER A 123 15.26 -3.09 4.28
N PHE A 124 14.24 -2.36 3.81
CA PHE A 124 13.00 -2.91 3.27
C PHE A 124 12.97 -2.78 1.76
N THR A 125 12.79 -3.90 1.06
CA THR A 125 12.66 -3.96 -0.41
C THR A 125 11.30 -4.51 -0.85
N SER A 126 10.44 -4.81 0.11
CA SER A 126 9.10 -5.33 -0.13
C SER A 126 8.17 -4.91 1.01
N VAL A 127 6.88 -5.09 0.81
CA VAL A 127 5.83 -4.83 1.80
C VAL A 127 4.91 -6.03 1.91
N LEU A 128 4.41 -6.32 3.11
CA LEU A 128 3.25 -7.17 3.33
C LEU A 128 2.00 -6.30 3.24
N VAL A 129 1.03 -6.75 2.45
CA VAL A 129 -0.30 -6.13 2.39
C VAL A 129 -1.10 -6.62 3.60
N ALA A 130 -1.56 -5.71 4.44
CA ALA A 130 -2.37 -6.02 5.62
C ALA A 130 -3.88 -5.90 5.33
N GLU A 131 -4.69 -6.32 6.29
CA GLU A 131 -6.14 -6.18 6.23
C GLU A 131 -6.57 -4.69 6.18
N PRO A 132 -7.59 -4.34 5.37
CA PRO A 132 -8.14 -2.98 5.30
C PRO A 132 -9.08 -2.67 6.47
N GLY A 133 -9.72 -1.50 6.44
CA GLY A 133 -10.78 -1.12 7.39
C GLY A 133 -10.30 -0.67 8.77
N GLY A 134 -8.98 -0.56 8.98
CA GLY A 134 -8.40 -0.06 10.22
C GLY A 134 -8.31 1.48 10.25
N LEU A 135 -7.18 2.01 9.78
CA LEU A 135 -6.88 3.45 9.84
C LEU A 135 -7.81 4.29 8.94
N VAL A 136 -8.17 3.76 7.79
CA VAL A 136 -9.13 4.36 6.86
C VAL A 136 -10.17 3.29 6.58
N GLU A 137 -11.42 3.61 6.92
CA GLU A 137 -12.56 2.75 6.61
C GLU A 137 -12.75 2.62 5.10
N ASP A 138 -13.29 1.48 4.68
CA ASP A 138 -13.57 1.22 3.28
C ASP A 138 -14.62 2.20 2.73
N LEU A 139 -14.45 2.54 1.45
CA LEU A 139 -15.35 3.43 0.74
C LEU A 139 -16.33 2.58 -0.08
N GLU A 140 -17.56 2.47 0.44
CA GLU A 140 -18.69 1.90 -0.31
C GLU A 140 -18.99 2.75 -1.55
N LEU A 141 -19.20 2.09 -2.68
CA LEU A 141 -19.56 2.70 -3.96
C LEU A 141 -20.93 2.20 -4.42
N GLU A 142 -21.61 3.00 -5.23
CA GLU A 142 -22.89 2.60 -5.81
C GLU A 142 -22.70 1.41 -6.78
N PRO A 143 -23.55 0.38 -6.71
CA PRO A 143 -23.50 -0.75 -7.63
C PRO A 143 -23.53 -0.29 -9.10
N PRO A 144 -22.73 -0.91 -9.99
CA PRO A 144 -22.05 -2.20 -9.84
C PRO A 144 -20.61 -2.11 -9.29
N LEU A 145 -20.14 -0.93 -8.88
CA LEU A 145 -18.76 -0.75 -8.41
C LEU A 145 -18.58 -1.45 -7.05
N GLU A 146 -17.49 -2.22 -6.90
CA GLU A 146 -17.10 -2.77 -5.61
C GLU A 146 -16.45 -1.69 -4.71
N PRO A 147 -16.51 -1.84 -3.38
CA PRO A 147 -15.92 -0.87 -2.45
C PRO A 147 -14.41 -0.67 -2.67
N VAL A 148 -13.93 0.55 -2.43
CA VAL A 148 -12.49 0.81 -2.38
C VAL A 148 -11.97 0.44 -1.00
N ARG A 149 -11.04 -0.52 -0.96
CA ARG A 149 -10.33 -0.92 0.25
C ARG A 149 -9.06 -0.08 0.43
N PHE A 150 -8.75 0.32 1.66
CA PHE A 150 -7.50 1.02 1.95
C PHE A 150 -6.52 0.07 2.62
N LEU A 151 -5.56 -0.45 1.84
CA LEU A 151 -4.69 -1.55 2.22
C LEU A 151 -3.40 -1.04 2.90
N PRO A 152 -3.20 -1.29 4.20
CA PRO A 152 -1.95 -0.92 4.86
C PRO A 152 -0.79 -1.76 4.35
N LEU A 153 0.35 -1.12 4.13
CA LEU A 153 1.61 -1.73 3.72
C LEU A 153 2.56 -1.78 4.92
N LEU A 154 3.04 -2.99 5.21
CA LEU A 154 3.98 -3.26 6.29
C LEU A 154 5.35 -3.56 5.68
N PRO A 155 6.35 -2.65 5.74
CA PRO A 155 7.67 -2.87 5.18
C PRO A 155 8.29 -4.16 5.68
N MET A 156 8.92 -4.93 4.79
CA MET A 156 9.61 -6.19 5.10
C MET A 156 11.06 -6.14 4.63
N THR A 157 11.95 -6.63 5.49
CA THR A 157 13.31 -6.98 5.09
C THR A 157 13.29 -8.21 4.15
N PRO A 158 14.34 -8.44 3.33
CA PRO A 158 14.43 -9.63 2.50
C PRO A 158 14.29 -10.95 3.29
N ASN A 159 14.83 -11.00 4.51
CA ASN A 159 14.74 -12.16 5.39
C ASN A 159 13.30 -12.40 5.88
N GLU A 160 12.57 -11.35 6.24
CA GLU A 160 11.15 -11.45 6.62
C GLU A 160 10.30 -11.89 5.44
N ALA A 161 10.54 -11.34 4.24
CA ALA A 161 9.85 -11.75 3.02
C ALA A 161 10.10 -13.24 2.69
N ALA A 162 11.35 -13.70 2.79
CA ALA A 162 11.70 -15.10 2.62
C ALA A 162 11.02 -16.01 3.66
N TRP A 163 11.01 -15.58 4.92
CA TRP A 163 10.36 -16.32 6.00
C TRP A 163 8.85 -16.39 5.81
N LYS A 164 8.19 -15.29 5.42
CA LYS A 164 6.77 -15.24 5.08
C LYS A 164 6.43 -16.18 3.93
N ARG A 165 7.28 -16.27 2.89
CA ARG A 165 7.06 -17.24 1.80
C ARG A 165 7.08 -18.68 2.30
N ALA A 166 7.90 -18.99 3.30
CA ALA A 166 8.01 -20.33 3.87
C ALA A 166 6.93 -20.67 4.92
N ARG A 167 6.44 -19.68 5.66
CA ARG A 167 5.61 -19.88 6.87
C ARG A 167 4.22 -19.24 6.81
N GLY A 168 3.97 -18.37 5.84
CA GLY A 168 2.72 -17.61 5.70
C GLY A 168 2.79 -16.21 6.30
N ALA A 169 1.86 -15.36 5.86
CA ALA A 169 1.74 -13.97 6.30
C ALA A 169 1.30 -13.83 7.76
N GLU A 170 0.32 -14.63 8.18
CA GLU A 170 -0.19 -14.64 9.55
C GLU A 170 0.91 -14.96 10.56
N ALA A 171 1.70 -16.00 10.31
CA ALA A 171 2.81 -16.38 11.17
C ALA A 171 3.88 -15.26 11.29
N LEU A 172 4.08 -14.45 10.24
CA LEU A 172 5.01 -13.31 10.30
C LEU A 172 4.42 -12.18 11.15
N GLN A 173 3.12 -11.90 10.99
CA GLN A 173 2.41 -10.90 11.79
C GLN A 173 2.40 -11.27 13.27
N GLU A 174 2.07 -12.52 13.62
CA GLU A 174 2.16 -13.02 14.99
C GLU A 174 3.56 -12.83 15.58
N ARG A 175 4.59 -13.00 14.75
CA ARG A 175 5.97 -12.83 15.17
C ARG A 175 6.31 -11.37 15.44
N TRP A 176 5.92 -10.44 14.58
CA TRP A 176 6.06 -9.01 14.84
C TRP A 176 5.34 -8.60 16.12
N LEU A 177 4.11 -9.09 16.33
CA LEU A 177 3.34 -8.85 17.55
C LEU A 177 4.07 -9.36 18.79
N ARG A 178 4.54 -10.62 18.76
CA ARG A 178 5.26 -11.24 19.88
C ARG A 178 6.50 -10.45 20.30
N HIS A 179 7.22 -9.90 19.33
CA HIS A 179 8.45 -9.14 19.58
C HIS A 179 8.20 -7.64 19.75
N GLY A 180 6.95 -7.16 19.70
CA GLY A 180 6.64 -5.74 19.78
C GLY A 180 7.32 -4.92 18.69
N THR A 181 7.49 -5.50 17.49
CA THR A 181 8.19 -4.85 16.38
C THR A 181 7.40 -3.63 15.92
N ASP A 182 8.00 -2.45 16.03
CA ASP A 182 7.41 -1.22 15.50
C ASP A 182 7.59 -1.14 13.99
N LEU A 183 6.59 -1.63 13.24
CA LEU A 183 6.61 -1.65 11.78
C LEU A 183 6.64 -0.27 11.12
N ARG A 184 6.44 0.80 11.89
CA ARG A 184 6.53 2.19 11.42
C ARG A 184 7.92 2.79 11.60
N ASP A 185 8.80 2.16 12.38
CA ASP A 185 10.17 2.65 12.52
C ASP A 185 10.94 2.44 11.21
N PRO A 186 11.33 3.53 10.51
CA PRO A 186 11.98 3.41 9.21
C PRO A 186 13.41 2.86 9.29
N LEU A 187 13.96 2.72 10.50
CA LEU A 187 15.30 2.19 10.77
C LEU A 187 15.27 0.83 11.47
N ARG A 188 14.08 0.21 11.66
CA ARG A 188 13.99 -1.06 12.38
C ARG A 188 14.82 -2.15 11.69
N GLU A 189 15.40 -3.01 12.50
CA GLU A 189 15.97 -4.27 12.03
C GLU A 189 14.86 -5.29 11.73
N ALA A 190 15.26 -6.40 11.10
CA ALA A 190 14.39 -7.55 10.95
C ALA A 190 13.98 -8.09 12.33
N VAL A 191 12.72 -8.54 12.45
CA VAL A 191 12.31 -9.28 13.64
C VAL A 191 13.19 -10.53 13.80
N PRO A 192 13.53 -10.97 15.02
CA PRO A 192 14.26 -12.23 15.19
C PRO A 192 13.55 -13.39 14.50
N LEU A 193 14.20 -14.01 13.51
CA LEU A 193 13.62 -15.09 12.69
C LEU A 193 14.07 -16.51 13.10
N ALA A 194 15.13 -16.62 13.91
CA ALA A 194 15.56 -17.90 14.48
C ALA A 194 14.65 -18.29 15.66
N GLY A 195 14.30 -19.57 15.74
CA GLY A 195 13.37 -20.13 16.72
C GLY A 195 12.91 -21.51 16.29
#